data_AF-C6BUD2-F1
#
_entry.id   AF-C6BUD2-F1
#
_cell.length_a   1.000
_cell.length_b   1.000
_cell.length_c   1.000
_cell.angle_alpha   90.00
_cell.angle_beta   90.00
_cell.angle_gamma   90.00
#
_symmetry.space_group_name_H-M   'P 1'
#
loop_
_entity.id
_entity.type
_entity.pdbx_description
1 polymer ?
#
loop_
_entity_poly.entity_id
_entity_poly.type
_entity_poly.pdbx_seq_one_letter_code
_entity_poly.pdbx_strand_id
1 'polypeptide(L)'
;MKFSKIATIAYAIFFLVIVSSSTAFADVSTYKCNQGPACIDERVNFGTAQIKCTDVNGDVLSDWVCEYELEYTCTNQLTGEIRKGGFDPMASSLCSKLCGPCKEGWK
;
A
#
# COMPACT_ATOMS: atom_id res chain seq x y z
N MET A 1 36.69 34.61 -3.43
CA MET A 1 36.02 33.93 -4.56
C MET A 1 35.86 32.41 -4.41
N LYS A 2 36.67 31.70 -3.60
CA LYS A 2 36.56 30.23 -3.39
C LYS A 2 35.34 29.79 -2.55
N PHE A 3 34.95 30.56 -1.53
CA PHE A 3 33.81 30.22 -0.64
C PHE A 3 32.44 30.24 -1.34
N SER A 4 32.26 31.13 -2.32
CA SER A 4 31.02 31.23 -3.10
C SER A 4 30.75 29.95 -3.89
N LYS A 5 31.78 29.33 -4.48
CA LYS A 5 31.65 28.07 -5.23
C LYS A 5 31.27 26.88 -4.35
N ILE A 6 31.79 26.83 -3.11
CA ILE A 6 31.50 25.74 -2.16
C ILE A 6 30.04 25.83 -1.69
N ALA A 7 29.55 27.04 -1.42
CA ALA A 7 28.15 27.26 -1.08
C ALA A 7 27.22 26.84 -2.22
N THR A 8 27.53 27.20 -3.47
CA THR A 8 26.72 26.80 -4.64
C THR A 8 26.67 25.29 -4.82
N ILE A 9 27.79 24.58 -4.61
CA ILE A 9 27.85 23.11 -4.67
C ILE A 9 27.01 22.49 -3.54
N ALA A 10 27.09 23.02 -2.31
CA ALA A 10 26.28 22.54 -1.20
C ALA A 10 24.78 22.72 -1.44
N TYR A 11 24.36 23.87 -1.99
CA TYR A 11 22.97 24.10 -2.38
C TYR A 11 22.51 23.16 -3.50
N ALA A 12 23.37 22.88 -4.48
CA ALA A 12 23.06 21.93 -5.55
C ALA A 12 22.88 20.50 -5.01
N ILE A 13 23.75 20.06 -4.10
CA ILE A 13 23.65 18.74 -3.44
C ILE A 13 22.37 18.66 -2.61
N PHE A 14 22.05 19.71 -1.84
CA PHE A 14 20.84 19.76 -1.03
C PHE A 14 19.57 19.66 -1.88
N PHE A 15 19.51 20.39 -2.99
CA PHE A 15 18.41 20.27 -3.96
C PHE A 15 18.30 18.86 -4.56
N LEU A 16 19.44 18.24 -4.88
CA LEU A 16 19.45 16.89 -5.45
C LEU A 16 18.94 15.83 -4.46
N VAL A 17 19.26 15.98 -3.17
CA VAL A 17 18.75 15.12 -2.09
C VAL A 17 17.25 15.31 -1.88
N ILE A 18 16.74 16.55 -1.92
CA ILE A 18 15.30 16.80 -1.80
C ILE A 18 14.53 16.16 -2.96
N VAL A 19 15.00 16.34 -4.20
CA VAL A 19 14.33 15.79 -5.38
C VAL A 19 14.36 14.26 -5.40
N SER A 20 15.39 13.63 -4.83
CA SER A 20 15.47 12.16 -4.72
C SER A 20 14.67 11.59 -3.54
N SER A 21 14.22 12.41 -2.60
CA SER A 21 13.49 11.96 -1.40
C SER A 21 11.97 11.82 -1.58
N SER A 22 11.39 12.38 -2.65
CA SER A 22 9.94 12.36 -2.87
C SER A 22 9.50 11.25 -3.83
N THR A 23 9.59 10.00 -3.38
CA THR A 23 8.79 8.92 -3.97
C THR A 23 7.82 8.43 -2.90
N ALA A 24 6.71 9.16 -2.72
CA ALA A 24 5.51 8.54 -2.17
C ALA A 24 5.10 7.47 -3.19
N PHE A 25 5.41 6.21 -2.90
CA PHE A 25 5.08 5.09 -3.77
C PHE A 25 3.57 4.86 -3.68
N ALA A 26 2.83 5.61 -4.49
CA ALA A 26 1.49 5.23 -4.90
C ALA A 26 1.65 4.04 -5.84
N ASP A 27 1.34 2.83 -5.37
CA ASP A 27 1.45 1.61 -6.17
C ASP A 27 0.14 0.84 -6.12
N VAL A 28 -0.26 0.27 -7.25
CA VAL A 28 -1.52 -0.48 -7.37
C VAL A 28 -1.21 -1.84 -7.96
N SER A 29 -1.41 -2.87 -7.15
CA SER A 29 -1.29 -4.26 -7.55
C SER A 29 -2.68 -4.90 -7.57
N THR A 30 -3.06 -5.45 -8.72
CA THR A 30 -4.31 -6.23 -8.83
C THR A 30 -3.99 -7.70 -8.88
N TYR A 31 -4.56 -8.45 -7.95
CA TYR A 31 -4.44 -9.90 -7.86
C TYR A 31 -5.76 -10.55 -8.21
N LYS A 32 -5.72 -11.62 -9.00
CA LYS A 32 -6.91 -12.39 -9.35
C LYS A 32 -6.79 -13.80 -8.82
N CYS A 33 -7.86 -14.29 -8.20
CA CYS A 33 -8.03 -15.71 -7.93
C CYS A 33 -8.60 -16.38 -9.19
N ASN A 34 -8.08 -17.56 -9.57
CA ASN A 34 -8.57 -18.28 -10.74
C ASN A 34 -10.05 -18.66 -10.56
N GLN A 35 -10.91 -18.24 -11.49
CA GLN A 35 -12.38 -18.38 -11.42
C GLN A 35 -13.01 -17.84 -10.12
N GLY A 36 -12.37 -16.87 -9.48
CA GLY A 36 -12.75 -16.42 -8.15
C GLY A 36 -12.68 -14.90 -7.96
N PRO A 37 -12.68 -14.44 -6.71
CA PRO A 37 -12.64 -13.01 -6.39
C PRO A 37 -11.36 -12.34 -6.90
N ALA A 38 -11.45 -11.04 -7.14
CA ALA A 38 -10.29 -10.19 -7.40
C ALA A 38 -10.00 -9.31 -6.19
N CYS A 39 -8.72 -9.02 -5.99
CA CYS A 39 -8.23 -8.14 -4.94
C CYS A 39 -7.38 -7.03 -5.56
N ILE A 40 -7.60 -5.80 -5.12
CA ILE A 40 -6.80 -4.65 -5.49
C ILE A 40 -6.09 -4.18 -4.23
N ASP A 41 -4.76 -4.18 -4.25
CA ASP A 41 -3.87 -3.67 -3.23
C ASP A 41 -3.31 -2.33 -3.71
N GLU A 42 -3.87 -1.24 -3.20
CA GLU A 42 -3.46 0.12 -3.52
C GLU A 42 -2.71 0.72 -2.33
N ARG A 43 -1.39 0.85 -2.46
CA ARG A 43 -0.56 1.53 -1.47
C ARG A 43 -0.64 3.01 -1.75
N VAL A 44 -1.34 3.75 -0.90
CA VAL A 44 -1.54 5.19 -1.05
C VAL A 44 -0.28 5.94 -0.64
N ASN A 45 0.37 5.49 0.44
CA ASN A 45 1.63 6.03 0.94
C ASN A 45 2.35 4.97 1.82
N PHE A 46 3.47 5.33 2.44
CA PHE A 46 4.24 4.41 3.31
C PHE A 46 3.48 3.92 4.55
N GLY A 47 2.51 4.71 5.02
CA GLY A 47 1.71 4.46 6.22
C GLY A 47 0.31 3.93 5.94
N THR A 48 -0.14 3.86 4.69
CA THR A 48 -1.53 3.52 4.34
C THR A 48 -1.63 2.71 3.05
N ALA A 49 -2.40 1.62 3.09
CA ALA A 49 -2.88 0.95 1.89
C ALA A 49 -4.39 0.73 1.93
N GLN A 50 -5.00 0.64 0.76
CA GLN A 50 -6.39 0.31 0.55
C GLN A 50 -6.48 -1.04 -0.15
N ILE A 51 -7.24 -1.98 0.44
CA ILE A 51 -7.43 -3.33 -0.07
C ILE A 51 -8.89 -3.54 -0.42
N LYS A 52 -9.19 -3.61 -1.71
CA LYS A 52 -10.55 -3.84 -2.21
C LYS A 52 -10.70 -5.26 -2.69
N CYS A 53 -11.67 -5.97 -2.12
CA CYS A 53 -12.01 -7.33 -2.47
C CYS A 53 -13.32 -7.34 -3.25
N THR A 54 -13.33 -7.97 -4.41
CA THR A 54 -14.49 -8.05 -5.31
C THR A 54 -14.82 -9.49 -5.63
N ASP A 55 -16.09 -9.78 -5.92
CA ASP A 55 -16.53 -11.09 -6.39
C ASP A 55 -16.19 -11.31 -7.88
N VAL A 56 -16.67 -12.43 -8.45
CA VAL A 56 -16.45 -12.78 -9.87
C VAL A 56 -17.19 -11.84 -10.84
N ASN A 57 -18.24 -11.16 -10.39
CA ASN A 57 -19.04 -10.21 -11.16
C ASN A 57 -18.50 -8.78 -11.05
N GLY A 58 -17.55 -8.53 -10.13
CA GLY A 58 -16.99 -7.21 -9.82
C GLY A 58 -17.68 -6.50 -8.66
N ASP A 59 -18.62 -7.16 -7.98
CA ASP A 59 -19.29 -6.60 -6.81
C ASP A 59 -18.32 -6.50 -5.64
N VAL A 60 -18.31 -5.36 -4.95
CA VAL A 60 -17.39 -5.13 -3.83
C VAL A 60 -17.88 -5.91 -2.60
N LEU A 61 -17.07 -6.87 -2.17
CA LEU A 61 -17.32 -7.70 -0.99
C LEU A 61 -16.78 -7.04 0.28
N SER A 62 -15.62 -6.39 0.18
CA SER A 62 -15.05 -5.60 1.27
C SER A 62 -14.09 -4.54 0.73
N ASP A 63 -13.94 -3.46 1.49
CA ASP A 63 -13.05 -2.35 1.18
C ASP A 63 -12.32 -1.97 2.46
N TRP A 64 -11.04 -2.29 2.55
CA TRP A 64 -10.24 -2.14 3.77
C TRP A 64 -9.26 -1.00 3.62
N VAL A 65 -9.16 -0.15 4.64
CA VAL A 65 -8.10 0.84 4.78
C VAL A 65 -7.19 0.40 5.90
N CYS A 66 -5.93 0.10 5.57
CA CYS A 66 -4.91 -0.39 6.47
C CYS A 66 -3.89 0.71 6.77
N GLU A 67 -3.72 1.03 8.05
CA GLU A 67 -2.75 2.00 8.56
C GLU A 67 -1.60 1.31 9.29
N TYR A 68 -0.37 1.77 9.03
CA TYR A 68 0.89 1.14 9.46
C TYR A 68 1.68 1.96 10.48
N GLU A 69 1.35 3.24 10.71
CA GLU A 69 2.21 4.17 11.45
C GLU A 69 2.20 3.98 12.98
N LEU A 70 1.10 3.50 13.57
CA LEU A 70 0.93 3.49 15.04
C LEU A 70 0.60 2.11 15.60
N GLU A 71 -0.39 1.43 15.02
CA GLU A 71 -0.76 0.06 15.35
C GLU A 71 -1.34 -0.53 14.07
N TYR A 72 -0.71 -1.55 13.48
CA TYR A 72 -1.18 -2.18 12.24
C TYR A 72 -2.67 -2.51 12.32
N THR A 73 -3.50 -1.68 11.69
CA THR A 73 -4.96 -1.71 11.82
C THR A 73 -5.58 -1.57 10.44
N CYS A 74 -6.43 -2.52 10.08
CA CYS A 74 -7.25 -2.45 8.87
C CYS A 74 -8.72 -2.25 9.25
N THR A 75 -9.35 -1.25 8.67
CA THR A 75 -10.76 -0.93 8.89
C THR A 75 -11.54 -1.16 7.60
N ASN A 76 -12.57 -1.99 7.65
CA ASN A 76 -13.50 -2.19 6.55
C ASN A 76 -14.46 -1.00 6.46
N GLN A 77 -14.37 -0.23 5.39
CA GLN A 77 -15.18 0.96 5.14
C GLN A 77 -16.66 0.62 4.89
N LEU A 78 -16.99 -0.62 4.48
CA LEU A 78 -18.37 -1.03 4.22
C LEU A 78 -19.09 -1.47 5.49
N THR A 79 -18.40 -2.20 6.38
CA THR A 79 -19.01 -2.82 7.56
C THR A 79 -18.63 -2.14 8.88
N GLY A 80 -17.57 -1.33 8.88
CA GLY A 80 -16.96 -0.79 10.09
C GLY A 80 -16.12 -1.80 10.88
N GLU A 81 -15.90 -3.01 10.35
CA GLU A 81 -15.08 -4.03 11.02
C GLU A 81 -13.63 -3.57 11.13
N ILE A 82 -13.02 -3.71 12.31
CA ILE A 82 -11.62 -3.35 12.55
C ILE A 82 -10.83 -4.62 12.87
N ARG A 83 -9.72 -4.82 12.15
CA ARG A 83 -8.75 -5.89 12.39
C ARG A 83 -7.40 -5.31 12.78
N LYS A 84 -6.87 -5.76 13.91
CA LYS A 84 -5.55 -5.35 14.42
C LYS A 84 -4.58 -6.53 14.43
N GLY A 85 -3.38 -6.33 13.88
CA GLY A 85 -2.27 -7.30 13.94
C GLY A 85 -2.50 -8.65 13.24
N GLY A 86 -1.46 -9.49 13.19
CA GLY A 86 -1.53 -10.87 12.66
C GLY A 86 -1.28 -11.04 11.15
N PHE A 87 -0.88 -9.96 10.47
CA PHE A 87 -0.51 -9.95 9.05
C PHE A 87 0.61 -8.95 8.82
N ASP A 88 1.61 -9.34 8.04
CA ASP A 88 2.76 -8.50 7.68
C ASP A 88 2.45 -7.81 6.33
N PRO A 89 2.33 -6.47 6.30
CA PRO A 89 2.00 -5.72 5.09
C PRO A 89 3.14 -5.68 4.07
N MET A 90 4.35 -6.11 4.45
CA MET A 90 5.52 -6.16 3.58
C MET A 90 5.86 -7.59 3.12
N ALA A 91 5.49 -8.62 3.88
CA ALA A 91 5.89 -10.00 3.56
C ALA A 91 4.86 -10.83 2.77
N SER A 92 3.58 -10.43 2.73
CA SER A 92 2.53 -11.18 2.01
C SER A 92 1.46 -10.25 1.45
N SER A 93 0.77 -10.64 0.36
CA SER A 93 -0.33 -9.81 -0.16
C SER A 93 -1.45 -9.76 0.87
N LEU A 94 -1.85 -8.54 1.24
CA LEU A 94 -2.91 -8.28 2.22
C LEU A 94 -4.25 -8.90 1.77
N CYS A 95 -4.41 -9.10 0.46
CA CYS A 95 -5.49 -9.86 -0.16
C CYS A 95 -5.72 -11.23 0.49
N SER A 96 -4.65 -11.99 0.78
CA SER A 96 -4.77 -13.32 1.39
C SER A 96 -5.33 -13.31 2.80
N LYS A 97 -5.24 -12.17 3.49
CA LYS A 97 -5.67 -11.99 4.88
C LYS A 97 -7.03 -11.30 4.98
N LEU A 98 -7.35 -10.43 4.04
CA LEU A 98 -8.55 -9.59 4.07
C LEU A 98 -9.65 -10.08 3.13
N CYS A 99 -9.28 -10.54 1.92
CA CYS A 99 -10.25 -11.02 0.92
C CYS A 99 -10.59 -12.51 1.06
N GLY A 100 -9.98 -13.20 2.02
CA GLY A 100 -10.17 -14.62 2.26
C GLY A 100 -9.25 -15.53 1.44
N PRO A 101 -9.37 -16.86 1.65
CA PRO A 101 -8.46 -17.83 1.03
C PRO A 101 -8.75 -18.00 -0.47
N CYS A 102 -7.74 -17.76 -1.31
CA CYS A 102 -7.73 -18.24 -2.69
C CYS A 102 -6.99 -19.59 -2.74
N LYS A 103 -7.71 -20.68 -3.04
CA LYS A 103 -7.14 -22.05 -3.04
C LYS A 103 -5.97 -22.22 -4.01
N GLU A 104 -5.98 -21.52 -5.13
CA GLU A 104 -4.92 -21.57 -6.14
C GLU A 104 -3.83 -20.49 -5.97
N GLY A 105 -3.93 -19.69 -4.91
CA GLY A 105 -3.07 -18.54 -4.67
C GLY A 105 -3.52 -17.29 -5.45
N TRP A 106 -3.24 -16.13 -4.87
CA TRP A 106 -3.42 -14.83 -5.52
C TRP A 106 -2.32 -14.65 -6.57
N LYS A 107 -2.70 -14.41 -7.83
CA LYS A 107 -1.78 -14.21 -8.95
C LYS A 107 -1.92 -12.84 -9.56
#